data_AF-A0A7Y7NQ60-F1
#
_entry.id   AF-A0A7Y7NQ60-F1
#
_cell.length_a   1.000
_cell.length_b   1.000
_cell.length_c   1.000
_cell.angle_alpha   90.00
_cell.angle_beta   90.00
_cell.angle_gamma   90.00
#
_symmetry.space_group_name_H-M   'P 1'
#
loop_
_entity.id
_entity.type
_entity.pdbx_description
1 polymer ?
#
loop_
_entity_poly.entity_id
_entity_poly.type
_entity_poly.pdbx_seq_one_letter_code
_entity_poly.pdbx_strand_id
1 'polypeptide(L)'
;MKELLGKTSRVQVLETFSVFAAVSLLLAISSCRQVFALLAFALLLVALFIKPLEAVITRWWLKFSELLSGINNRVILTLIFYLILTPLALLYRLFNKDLLNLDGRRLLSFYVDRNYTYSKPDLEKMW
;
A
#
# COMPACT_ATOMS: atom_id res chain seq x y z
N MET A 1 9.64 15.65 -17.29
CA MET A 1 9.26 14.42 -18.04
C MET A 1 10.36 13.86 -18.95
N LYS A 2 11.38 14.64 -19.35
CA LYS A 2 12.57 14.17 -20.11
C LYS A 2 13.65 13.49 -19.25
N GLU A 3 13.67 13.76 -17.94
CA GLU A 3 14.61 13.14 -16.98
C GLU A 3 14.29 11.68 -16.61
N LEU A 4 13.05 11.22 -16.82
CA LEU A 4 12.67 9.84 -16.46
C LEU A 4 13.12 8.79 -17.49
N LEU A 5 13.70 9.21 -18.62
CA LEU A 5 14.15 8.32 -19.69
C LEU A 5 15.61 7.87 -19.55
N GLY A 6 16.37 8.41 -18.57
CA GLY A 6 17.80 8.12 -18.40
C GLY A 6 18.15 7.24 -17.18
N LYS A 7 17.18 6.88 -16.33
CA LYS A 7 17.41 6.27 -15.02
C LYS A 7 16.84 4.86 -14.86
N THR A 8 16.87 4.03 -15.89
CA THR A 8 16.82 2.58 -15.69
C THR A 8 18.24 2.13 -15.38
N SER A 9 18.54 1.86 -14.11
CA SER A 9 19.85 1.36 -13.72
C SER A 9 20.08 0.03 -14.42
N ARG A 10 21.30 -0.22 -14.92
CA ARG A 10 21.64 -1.51 -15.58
C ARG A 10 21.32 -2.70 -14.67
N VAL A 11 21.31 -2.47 -13.35
CA VAL A 11 20.96 -3.45 -12.32
C VAL A 11 19.47 -3.84 -12.39
N GLN A 12 18.53 -2.89 -12.52
CA GLN A 12 17.11 -3.21 -12.66
C GLN A 12 16.82 -4.00 -13.94
N VAL A 13 17.55 -3.67 -15.01
CA VAL A 13 17.49 -4.40 -16.28
C VAL A 13 17.98 -5.84 -16.07
N LEU A 14 19.12 -6.04 -15.40
CA LEU A 14 19.69 -7.35 -15.07
C LEU A 14 18.82 -8.17 -14.10
N GLU A 15 18.19 -7.55 -13.11
CA GLU A 15 17.28 -8.21 -12.16
C GLU A 15 16.03 -8.73 -12.86
N THR A 16 15.44 -7.92 -13.75
CA THR A 16 14.29 -8.34 -14.55
C THR A 16 14.67 -9.53 -15.43
N PHE A 17 15.86 -9.51 -16.05
CA PHE A 17 16.38 -10.63 -16.84
C PHE A 17 16.58 -11.90 -16.00
N SER A 18 17.19 -11.81 -14.82
CA SER A 18 17.40 -12.96 -13.94
C SER A 18 16.09 -13.59 -13.49
N VAL A 19 15.06 -12.78 -13.20
CA VAL A 19 13.75 -13.28 -12.79
C VAL A 19 13.02 -13.96 -13.95
N PHE A 20 13.00 -13.35 -15.15
CA PHE A 20 12.40 -14.00 -16.32
C PHE A 20 13.15 -15.27 -16.73
N ALA A 21 14.49 -15.27 -16.65
CA ALA A 21 15.29 -16.46 -16.89
C ALA A 21 14.98 -17.57 -15.89
N ALA A 22 14.91 -17.26 -14.58
CA ALA A 22 14.58 -18.22 -13.54
C ALA A 22 13.15 -18.79 -13.69
N VAL A 23 12.16 -17.94 -13.97
CA VAL A 23 10.77 -18.36 -14.21
C VAL A 23 10.67 -19.27 -15.43
N SER A 24 11.39 -18.95 -16.52
CA SER A 24 11.41 -19.79 -17.71
C SER A 24 12.13 -21.14 -17.49
N LEU A 25 13.17 -21.17 -16.68
CA LEU A 25 13.94 -22.38 -16.36
C LEU A 25 13.12 -23.31 -15.45
N LEU A 26 12.38 -22.74 -14.48
CA LEU A 26 11.44 -23.48 -13.65
C LEU A 26 10.28 -24.09 -14.47
N LEU A 27 9.72 -23.34 -15.42
CA LEU A 27 8.68 -23.85 -16.32
C LEU A 27 9.19 -24.94 -17.28
N ALA A 28 10.44 -24.85 -17.73
CA ALA A 28 11.07 -25.86 -18.59
C ALA A 28 11.33 -27.19 -17.86
N ILE A 29 11.60 -27.14 -16.55
CA ILE A 29 11.76 -28.34 -15.72
C ILE A 29 10.39 -29.00 -15.45
N SER A 30 9.31 -28.22 -15.38
CA SER A 30 7.95 -28.74 -15.13
C SER A 30 7.20 -29.30 -16.35
N SER A 31 7.67 -29.11 -17.59
CA SER A 31 6.97 -29.60 -18.79
C SER A 31 7.90 -30.20 -19.84
N CYS A 32 7.79 -31.51 -20.04
CA CYS A 32 8.53 -32.35 -20.99
C CYS A 32 8.14 -32.06 -22.47
N ARG A 33 8.28 -30.82 -22.95
CA ARG A 33 7.99 -30.47 -24.35
C ARG A 33 8.95 -29.38 -24.86
N GLN A 34 9.93 -29.82 -25.65
CA GLN A 34 11.07 -29.04 -26.19
C GLN A 34 10.69 -27.77 -26.97
N VAL A 35 9.43 -27.64 -27.40
CA VAL A 35 8.93 -26.50 -28.19
C VAL A 35 8.93 -25.20 -27.39
N PHE A 36 8.64 -25.25 -26.09
CA PHE A 36 8.63 -24.05 -25.24
C PHE A 36 10.03 -23.52 -24.95
N ALA A 37 11.02 -24.42 -24.86
CA ALA A 37 12.42 -24.03 -24.66
C ALA A 37 12.98 -23.26 -25.87
N LEU A 38 12.62 -23.69 -27.09
CA LEU A 38 13.07 -23.04 -28.33
C LEU A 38 12.42 -21.65 -28.51
N LEU A 39 11.14 -21.52 -28.13
CA LEU A 39 10.39 -20.27 -28.17
C LEU A 39 10.89 -19.27 -27.11
N ALA A 40 11.26 -19.77 -25.92
CA ALA A 40 11.91 -18.97 -24.88
C ALA A 40 13.31 -18.50 -25.30
N PHE A 41 14.12 -19.37 -25.92
CA PHE A 41 15.45 -19.02 -26.43
C PHE A 41 15.38 -17.99 -27.57
N ALA A 42 14.41 -18.12 -28.47
CA ALA A 42 14.15 -17.15 -29.52
C ALA A 42 13.71 -15.79 -28.95
N LEU A 43 12.84 -15.77 -27.92
CA LEU A 43 12.47 -14.54 -27.22
C LEU A 43 13.67 -13.87 -26.54
N LEU A 44 14.55 -14.67 -25.94
CA LEU A 44 15.77 -14.21 -25.25
C LEU A 44 16.77 -13.58 -26.24
N LEU A 45 16.93 -14.20 -27.41
CA LEU A 45 17.73 -13.65 -28.52
C LEU A 45 17.13 -12.34 -29.05
N VAL A 46 15.82 -12.29 -29.27
CA VAL A 46 15.14 -11.08 -29.74
C VAL A 46 15.23 -9.96 -28.70
N ALA A 47 15.13 -10.28 -27.41
CA ALA A 47 15.34 -9.33 -26.33
C ALA A 47 16.76 -8.74 -26.39
N LEU A 48 17.79 -9.59 -26.47
CA LEU A 48 19.19 -9.17 -26.45
C LEU A 48 19.59 -8.24 -27.62
N PHE A 49 18.98 -8.42 -28.79
CA PHE A 49 19.33 -7.65 -30.00
C PHE A 49 18.51 -6.36 -30.17
N ILE A 50 17.34 -6.21 -29.52
CA ILE A 50 16.43 -5.06 -29.73
C ILE A 50 16.31 -4.19 -28.47
N LYS A 51 17.39 -3.45 -28.18
CA LYS A 51 17.49 -2.39 -27.14
C LYS A 51 16.26 -1.45 -27.01
N PRO A 52 15.60 -0.97 -28.09
CA PRO A 52 14.46 -0.06 -27.93
C PRO A 52 13.17 -0.76 -27.46
N LEU A 53 12.98 -2.06 -27.75
CA LEU A 53 11.79 -2.81 -27.33
C LEU A 53 11.80 -3.06 -25.81
N GLU A 54 12.98 -3.34 -25.26
CA GLU A 54 13.22 -3.54 -23.83
C GLU A 54 12.74 -2.33 -23.01
N ALA A 55 13.11 -1.13 -23.45
CA ALA A 55 12.73 0.11 -22.78
C ALA A 55 11.22 0.37 -22.81
N VAL A 56 10.51 -0.11 -23.83
CA VAL A 56 9.06 0.03 -23.93
C VAL A 56 8.38 -0.93 -22.98
N ILE A 57 8.74 -2.22 -23.00
CA ILE A 57 8.15 -3.27 -22.15
C ILE A 57 8.35 -2.93 -20.67
N THR A 58 9.57 -2.57 -20.26
CA THR A 58 9.86 -2.19 -18.87
C THR A 58 9.06 -0.97 -18.43
N ARG A 59 8.86 0.03 -19.30
CA ARG A 59 8.02 1.19 -18.99
C ARG A 59 6.56 0.82 -18.80
N TRP A 60 6.02 -0.07 -19.63
CA TRP A 60 4.65 -0.57 -19.46
C TRP A 60 4.50 -1.38 -18.18
N TRP A 61 5.46 -2.25 -17.89
CA TRP A 61 5.47 -3.06 -16.67
C TRP A 61 5.55 -2.20 -15.41
N LEU A 62 6.43 -1.19 -15.39
CA LEU A 62 6.54 -0.26 -14.27
C LEU A 62 5.25 0.54 -14.07
N LYS A 63 4.65 1.07 -15.15
CA LYS A 63 3.35 1.75 -15.08
C LYS A 63 2.24 0.85 -14.55
N PHE A 64 2.24 -0.43 -14.94
CA PHE A 64 1.30 -1.42 -14.43
C PHE A 64 1.51 -1.65 -12.92
N SER A 65 2.76 -1.80 -12.49
CA SER A 65 3.11 -1.94 -11.07
C SER A 65 2.71 -0.71 -10.24
N GLU A 66 2.88 0.51 -10.76
CA GLU A 66 2.44 1.75 -10.12
C GLU A 66 0.93 1.79 -9.92
N LEU A 67 0.16 1.40 -10.94
CA LEU A 67 -1.30 1.27 -10.83
C LEU A 67 -1.71 0.25 -9.78
N LEU A 68 -1.05 -0.91 -9.78
CA LEU A 68 -1.29 -1.97 -8.79
C LEU A 68 -0.97 -1.50 -7.37
N SER A 69 0.13 -0.78 -7.20
CA SER A 69 0.56 -0.20 -5.93
C SER A 69 -0.47 0.79 -5.37
N GLY A 70 -1.04 1.64 -6.23
CA GLY A 70 -2.09 2.58 -5.85
C GLY A 70 -3.40 1.92 -5.41
N ILE A 71 -3.70 0.73 -5.94
CA ILE A 71 -4.84 -0.10 -5.50
C ILE A 71 -4.49 -0.78 -4.17
N ASN A 72 -3.31 -1.40 -4.08
CA ASN A 72 -2.87 -2.13 -2.90
C ASN A 72 -2.85 -1.26 -1.64
N ASN A 73 -2.41 0.00 -1.75
CA ASN A 73 -2.42 0.93 -0.62
C ASN A 73 -3.84 1.14 -0.06
N ARG A 74 -4.85 1.29 -0.93
CA ARG A 74 -6.25 1.43 -0.51
C ARG A 74 -6.76 0.13 0.11
N VAL A 75 -6.47 -1.00 -0.51
CA VAL A 75 -6.87 -2.33 -0.01
C VAL A 75 -6.29 -2.57 1.39
N ILE A 76 -4.98 -2.42 1.57
CA ILE A 76 -4.31 -2.60 2.87
C ILE A 76 -4.91 -1.67 3.92
N LEU A 77 -5.11 -0.38 3.60
CA LEU A 77 -5.69 0.57 4.55
C LEU A 77 -7.11 0.18 4.95
N THR A 78 -7.97 -0.18 3.99
CA THR A 78 -9.33 -0.65 4.27
C THR A 78 -9.34 -1.93 5.09
N LEU A 79 -8.41 -2.85 4.80
CA LEU A 79 -8.30 -4.12 5.48
C LEU A 79 -7.87 -3.92 6.94
N ILE A 80 -6.86 -3.08 7.19
CA ILE A 80 -6.42 -2.69 8.54
C ILE A 80 -7.56 -2.01 9.30
N PHE A 81 -8.28 -1.09 8.65
CA PHE A 81 -9.40 -0.40 9.30
C PHE A 81 -10.50 -1.38 9.72
N TYR A 82 -10.86 -2.31 8.84
CA TYR A 82 -11.97 -3.22 9.10
C TYR A 82 -11.60 -4.40 10.00
N LEU A 83 -10.38 -4.95 9.88
CA LEU A 83 -9.95 -6.10 10.67
C LEU A 83 -9.33 -5.74 12.03
N ILE A 84 -8.79 -4.54 12.18
CA ILE A 84 -8.10 -4.13 13.42
C ILE A 84 -8.87 -3.01 14.11
N LEU A 85 -8.97 -1.84 13.48
CA LEU A 85 -9.55 -0.65 14.13
C LEU A 85 -11.04 -0.83 14.46
N THR A 86 -11.83 -1.41 13.55
CA THR A 86 -13.27 -1.60 13.73
C THR A 86 -13.60 -2.55 14.89
N PRO A 87 -13.05 -3.78 14.97
CA PRO A 87 -13.31 -4.65 16.10
C PRO A 87 -12.71 -4.09 17.39
N LEU A 88 -11.59 -3.39 17.33
CA LEU A 88 -11.02 -2.72 18.50
C LEU A 88 -11.96 -1.62 19.04
N ALA A 89 -12.53 -0.80 18.16
CA ALA A 89 -13.51 0.21 18.52
C ALA A 89 -14.82 -0.40 19.06
N LEU A 90 -15.26 -1.52 18.50
CA LEU A 90 -16.43 -2.26 19.00
C LEU A 90 -16.15 -2.88 20.38
N LEU A 91 -14.98 -3.48 20.59
CA LEU A 91 -14.55 -3.96 21.91
C LEU A 91 -14.52 -2.79 22.90
N TYR A 92 -13.88 -1.69 22.53
CA TYR A 92 -13.81 -0.49 23.36
C TYR A 92 -15.20 0.02 23.71
N ARG A 93 -16.15 0.05 22.76
CA ARG A 93 -17.54 0.44 23.01
C ARG A 93 -18.28 -0.55 23.92
N LEU A 94 -17.97 -1.85 23.84
CA LEU A 94 -18.57 -2.87 24.69
C LEU A 94 -18.09 -2.76 26.15
N PHE A 95 -16.80 -2.48 26.34
CA PHE A 95 -16.19 -2.36 27.67
C PHE A 95 -16.38 -0.97 28.31
N ASN A 96 -16.30 0.11 27.52
CA ASN A 96 -16.56 1.47 27.99
C ASN A 96 -18.01 1.86 27.70
N LYS A 97 -18.87 1.49 28.65
CA LYS A 97 -20.26 1.89 28.68
C LYS A 97 -20.33 3.33 29.22
N ASP A 98 -20.56 4.26 28.30
CA ASP A 98 -20.86 5.67 28.54
C ASP A 98 -19.65 6.62 28.73
N LEU A 99 -19.06 7.02 27.61
CA LEU A 99 -17.98 8.03 27.56
C LEU A 99 -18.52 9.46 27.52
N LEU A 100 -19.78 9.66 27.12
CA LEU A 100 -20.37 10.98 26.93
C LEU A 100 -21.50 11.31 27.92
N ASN A 101 -21.79 10.47 28.93
CA ASN A 101 -22.92 10.70 29.84
C ASN A 101 -24.22 11.04 29.06
N LEU A 102 -24.45 10.34 27.94
CA LEU A 102 -25.58 10.63 27.04
C LEU A 102 -26.89 10.05 27.56
N ASP A 103 -26.84 9.34 28.69
CA ASP A 103 -28.01 8.93 29.44
C ASP A 103 -28.64 10.16 30.13
N GLY A 104 -29.07 11.14 29.32
CA GLY A 104 -29.75 12.38 29.70
C GLY A 104 -31.11 12.18 30.36
N ARG A 105 -31.40 10.97 30.85
CA ARG A 105 -32.64 10.62 31.55
C ARG A 105 -32.78 11.29 32.92
N ARG A 106 -31.76 12.04 33.41
CA ARG A 106 -31.80 12.69 34.73
C ARG A 106 -31.14 14.07 34.84
N LEU A 107 -30.78 14.76 33.76
CA LEU A 107 -30.10 16.07 33.87
C LEU A 107 -30.91 17.17 33.18
N LEU A 108 -31.26 18.20 33.95
CA LEU A 108 -31.99 19.40 33.50
C LEU A 108 -31.10 20.38 32.71
N SER A 109 -29.78 20.19 32.73
CA SER A 109 -28.80 21.04 32.05
C SER A 109 -27.55 20.25 31.68
N PHE A 110 -26.95 20.58 30.53
CA PHE A 110 -25.63 20.09 30.10
C PHE A 110 -24.48 20.85 30.78
N TYR A 111 -24.79 21.96 31.47
CA TYR A 111 -23.81 22.73 32.22
C TYR A 111 -23.63 22.11 33.61
N VAL A 112 -22.36 21.89 33.99
CA VAL A 112 -21.98 21.56 35.36
C VAL A 112 -21.69 22.87 36.09
N ASP A 113 -22.40 23.16 37.18
CA ASP A 113 -22.11 24.31 38.03
C ASP A 113 -20.72 24.17 38.63
N ARG A 114 -19.77 24.94 38.11
CA ARG A 114 -18.43 25.06 38.69
C ARG A 114 -18.46 26.21 39.69
N ASN A 115 -18.68 25.87 40.96
CA ASN A 115 -18.48 26.79 42.09
C ASN A 115 -16.98 27.02 42.33
N TYR A 116 -16.28 27.56 41.33
CA TYR A 116 -14.85 27.83 41.37
C TYR A 116 -14.62 29.35 41.37
N THR A 117 -13.90 29.82 42.38
CA THR A 117 -13.51 31.23 42.48
C THR A 117 -12.21 31.44 41.71
N TYR A 118 -12.29 32.10 40.57
CA TYR A 118 -11.15 32.37 39.70
C TYR A 118 -10.05 33.16 40.41
N SER A 119 -8.80 32.73 40.26
CA SER A 119 -7.62 33.42 40.78
C SER A 119 -6.78 33.99 39.64
N LYS A 120 -5.93 34.98 39.96
CA LYS A 120 -5.03 35.65 38.98
C LYS A 120 -4.23 34.68 38.09
N PRO A 121 -3.69 33.56 38.58
CA PRO A 121 -2.92 32.63 37.75
C PRO A 121 -3.76 31.95 36.65
N ASP A 122 -5.07 31.79 36.86
CA ASP A 122 -5.96 31.12 35.91
C ASP A 122 -6.22 31.99 34.67
N LEU A 123 -6.02 33.30 34.80
CA LEU A 123 -6.17 34.28 33.72
C LEU A 123 -4.90 34.41 32.86
N GLU A 124 -3.78 33.83 33.28
CA GLU A 124 -2.52 33.89 32.54
C GLU A 124 -2.47 32.87 31.38
N LYS A 125 -3.33 31.84 31.40
CA LYS A 125 -3.48 30.86 30.32
C LYS A 125 -4.96 30.70 29.96
N MET A 126 -5.46 31.63 29.15
CA MET A 126 -6.85 31.65 28.67
C MET A 126 -7.12 30.76 27.44
N TRP A 127 -6.11 30.03 26.93
CA TRP A 127 -6.23 29.17 25.75
C TRP A 127 -5.64 27.79 25.99
#